data_AF-A0A2R6AH36-F1
#
_entry.id   AF-A0A2R6AH36-F1
#
_cell.length_a   1.000
_cell.length_b   1.000
_cell.length_c   1.000
_cell.angle_alpha   90.00
_cell.angle_beta   90.00
_cell.angle_gamma   90.00
#
_symmetry.space_group_name_H-M   'P 1'
#
loop_
_entity.id
_entity.type
_entity.pdbx_description
1 polymer ?
#
loop_
_entity_poly.entity_id
_entity_poly.type
_entity_poly.pdbx_seq_one_letter_code
_entity_poly.pdbx_strand_id
1 'polypeptide(L)'
;MKVYALLEQDMVQEAFELARQNNFSSSIECSAAALYYSMFRDELLTEEFAERALKTAKGEKEVAYALAARASALMVEERMKEAVEVLNRSVETYETQMARKMLASCYMHLHDFTKSFENAERAYALLPSVGNHALVYLSLFNSGRLKEAFEESEKALKEAEGDDKLIVLGDRVRMLFTLSERQPEVLPLLRKETTRLILFPVRSDDWVALKVRILLSTKQANLALEVVEEGRRLFPESWLLKLEHADVLFSLGEKERALELALPVIMNEKVPSYFFDDKVLSKELLNFVSQGLVQT
;
A
#
# COMPACT_ATOMS: atom_id res chain seq x y z
N MET A 1 0.72 0.86 6.16
CA MET A 1 0.30 1.34 4.81
C MET A 1 1.43 1.05 3.81
N LYS A 2 1.38 -0.03 3.02
CA LYS A 2 2.31 -0.27 1.90
C LYS A 2 1.60 0.03 0.58
N VAL A 3 1.56 1.31 0.19
CA VAL A 3 1.11 1.79 -1.14
C VAL A 3 2.16 1.49 -2.23
N TYR A 4 3.23 0.78 -1.89
CA TYR A 4 4.41 0.59 -2.72
C TYR A 4 4.21 -0.39 -3.89
N ALA A 5 3.29 -1.36 -3.80
CA ALA A 5 3.16 -2.46 -4.76
C ALA A 5 2.88 -2.04 -6.23
N LEU A 6 2.07 -1.01 -6.47
CA LEU A 6 1.80 -0.48 -7.83
C LEU A 6 2.89 0.48 -8.33
N LEU A 7 3.77 0.95 -7.44
CA LEU A 7 4.87 1.83 -7.81
C LEU A 7 6.04 1.03 -8.40
N GLU A 8 6.06 -0.30 -8.21
CA GLU A 8 7.24 -1.17 -8.32
C GLU A 8 7.67 -1.56 -9.74
N GLN A 9 6.77 -1.78 -10.72
CA GLN A 9 7.17 -2.34 -12.02
C GLN A 9 7.61 -1.29 -13.06
N ASP A 10 6.83 -0.24 -13.28
CA ASP A 10 7.13 0.77 -14.31
C ASP A 10 8.46 1.50 -14.04
N MET A 11 8.74 1.79 -12.77
CA MET A 11 9.92 2.55 -12.35
C MET A 11 11.21 1.74 -12.48
N VAL A 12 11.13 0.43 -12.24
CA VAL A 12 12.22 -0.51 -12.44
C VAL A 12 12.49 -0.69 -13.92
N GLN A 13 11.44 -0.86 -14.72
CA GLN A 13 11.57 -1.03 -16.16
C GLN A 13 12.17 0.22 -16.83
N GLU A 14 11.72 1.43 -16.47
CA GLU A 14 12.29 2.68 -16.99
C GLU A 14 13.76 2.84 -16.57
N ALA A 15 14.11 2.52 -15.31
CA ALA A 15 15.49 2.54 -14.84
C ALA A 15 16.38 1.53 -15.58
N PHE A 16 15.88 0.31 -15.84
CA PHE A 16 16.58 -0.72 -16.61
C PHE A 16 16.71 -0.36 -18.09
N GLU A 17 15.69 0.21 -18.72
CA GLU A 17 15.73 0.64 -20.12
C GLU A 17 16.71 1.80 -20.32
N LEU A 18 16.73 2.77 -19.40
CA LEU A 18 17.72 3.85 -19.39
C LEU A 18 19.14 3.32 -19.19
N ALA A 19 19.33 2.35 -18.29
CA ALA A 19 20.63 1.73 -18.06
C ALA A 19 21.10 0.93 -19.28
N ARG A 20 20.19 0.22 -19.96
CA ARG A 20 20.45 -0.54 -21.18
C ARG A 20 20.80 0.35 -22.37
N GLN A 21 20.16 1.51 -22.49
CA GLN A 21 20.41 2.47 -23.58
C GLN A 21 21.76 3.18 -23.48
N ASN A 22 22.37 3.23 -22.28
CA ASN A 22 23.56 4.05 -22.01
C ASN A 22 24.86 3.26 -21.76
N ASN A 23 24.91 1.95 -22.07
CA ASN A 23 26.11 1.09 -21.94
C ASN A 23 26.82 1.23 -20.58
N PHE A 24 26.31 0.49 -19.60
CA PHE A 24 26.74 0.39 -18.20
C PHE A 24 28.21 0.79 -17.90
N SER A 25 28.41 2.04 -17.45
CA SER A 25 29.65 2.57 -16.86
C SER A 25 29.48 3.92 -16.11
N SER A 26 28.27 4.37 -15.76
CA SER A 26 28.00 5.76 -15.29
C SER A 26 27.13 5.91 -14.03
N SER A 27 27.16 7.10 -13.42
CA SER A 27 26.42 7.59 -12.22
C SER A 27 24.92 7.30 -12.18
N ILE A 28 24.30 7.07 -13.33
CA ILE A 28 22.91 6.64 -13.47
C ILE A 28 22.70 5.26 -12.83
N GLU A 29 23.70 4.38 -12.90
CA GLU A 29 23.67 3.06 -12.26
C GLU A 29 23.64 3.16 -10.74
N CYS A 30 24.35 4.10 -10.13
CA CYS A 30 24.28 4.29 -8.68
C CYS A 30 22.91 4.81 -8.25
N SER A 31 22.26 5.65 -9.06
CA SER A 31 20.93 6.20 -8.74
C SER A 31 19.81 5.17 -8.95
N ALA A 32 19.85 4.44 -10.08
CA ALA A 32 18.94 3.35 -10.38
C ALA A 32 19.14 2.16 -9.42
N ALA A 33 20.38 1.80 -9.10
CA ALA A 33 20.68 0.78 -8.12
C ALA A 33 20.28 1.23 -6.71
N ALA A 34 20.56 2.47 -6.29
CA ALA A 34 20.09 2.98 -5.00
C ALA A 34 18.56 2.86 -4.89
N LEU A 35 17.81 3.33 -5.90
CA LEU A 35 16.36 3.18 -5.93
C LEU A 35 15.92 1.70 -5.91
N TYR A 36 16.58 0.83 -6.68
CA TYR A 36 16.34 -0.61 -6.69
C TYR A 36 16.63 -1.29 -5.33
N TYR A 37 17.75 -0.98 -4.68
CA TYR A 37 18.12 -1.53 -3.37
C TYR A 37 17.17 -1.03 -2.26
N SER A 38 16.75 0.24 -2.34
CA SER A 38 15.76 0.82 -1.42
C SER A 38 14.39 0.15 -1.47
N MET A 39 13.99 -0.30 -2.66
CA MET A 39 12.65 -0.81 -2.91
C MET A 39 12.55 -2.32 -2.77
N PHE A 40 13.64 -3.08 -3.02
CA PHE A 40 13.55 -4.53 -3.24
C PHE A 40 14.37 -5.42 -2.29
N ARG A 41 15.24 -4.89 -1.41
CA ARG A 41 16.18 -5.74 -0.65
C ARG A 41 16.20 -5.62 0.86
N ASP A 42 15.30 -4.87 1.51
CA ASP A 42 15.36 -4.58 2.96
C ASP A 42 16.72 -3.98 3.41
N GLU A 43 17.62 -3.65 2.48
CA GLU A 43 18.85 -2.92 2.73
C GLU A 43 18.49 -1.44 2.71
N LEU A 44 18.55 -0.80 3.88
CA LEU A 44 18.26 0.61 4.08
C LEU A 44 18.98 1.44 3.03
N LEU A 45 18.21 2.08 2.16
CA LEU A 45 18.70 3.22 1.40
C LEU A 45 19.10 4.29 2.39
N THR A 46 20.40 4.47 2.56
CA THR A 46 20.89 5.52 3.44
C THR A 46 21.04 6.81 2.65
N GLU A 47 20.89 7.93 3.36
CA GLU A 47 21.20 9.27 2.83
C GLU A 47 22.63 9.31 2.24
N GLU A 48 23.57 8.52 2.78
CA GLU A 48 24.94 8.41 2.27
C GLU A 48 25.02 7.91 0.83
N PHE A 49 24.23 6.89 0.46
CA PHE A 49 24.21 6.39 -0.91
C PHE A 49 23.68 7.44 -1.89
N ALA A 50 22.63 8.16 -1.51
CA ALA A 50 22.07 9.23 -2.33
C ALA A 50 23.05 10.41 -2.48
N GLU A 51 23.80 10.75 -1.43
CA GLU A 51 24.85 11.77 -1.48
C GLU A 51 26.02 11.38 -2.40
N ARG A 52 26.39 10.09 -2.46
CA ARG A 52 27.37 9.59 -3.43
C ARG A 52 26.84 9.68 -4.86
N ALA A 53 25.58 9.36 -5.09
CA ALA A 53 24.94 9.51 -6.40
C ALA A 53 24.94 10.99 -6.85
N LEU A 54 24.59 11.92 -5.95
CA LEU A 54 24.62 13.36 -6.22
C LEU A 54 26.00 13.87 -6.63
N LYS A 55 27.07 13.41 -5.95
CA LYS A 55 28.45 13.82 -6.26
C LYS A 55 28.95 13.33 -7.61
N THR A 56 28.37 12.25 -8.14
CA THR A 56 28.81 11.63 -9.39
C THR A 56 27.91 11.97 -10.58
N ALA A 57 26.72 12.53 -10.34
CA ALA A 57 25.79 12.97 -11.38
C ALA A 57 26.40 14.08 -12.25
N LYS A 58 26.29 13.93 -13.58
CA LYS A 58 26.89 14.85 -14.57
C LYS A 58 25.85 15.64 -15.37
N GLY A 59 24.58 15.28 -15.30
CA GLY A 59 23.49 15.95 -16.01
C GLY A 59 22.29 16.26 -15.12
N GLU A 60 21.47 17.24 -15.53
CA GLU A 60 20.29 17.69 -14.78
C GLU A 60 19.34 16.53 -14.45
N LYS A 61 19.06 15.67 -15.42
CA LYS A 61 18.23 14.46 -15.21
C LYS A 61 18.83 13.51 -14.17
N GLU A 62 20.14 13.30 -14.18
CA GLU A 62 20.82 12.44 -13.21
C GLU A 62 20.79 13.04 -11.80
N VAL A 63 21.02 14.35 -11.71
CA VAL A 63 20.92 15.10 -10.44
C VAL A 63 19.51 15.00 -9.90
N ALA A 64 18.48 15.15 -10.73
CA ALA A 64 17.08 15.02 -10.31
C ALA A 64 16.76 13.62 -9.76
N TYR A 65 17.24 12.53 -10.39
CA TYR A 65 17.07 11.18 -9.84
C TYR A 65 17.83 10.97 -8.53
N ALA A 66 19.06 11.49 -8.41
CA ALA A 66 19.82 11.38 -7.18
C ALA A 66 19.16 12.16 -6.02
N LEU A 67 18.57 13.33 -6.31
CA LEU A 67 17.73 14.06 -5.36
C LEU A 67 16.48 13.27 -4.98
N ALA A 68 15.79 12.64 -5.94
CA ALA A 68 14.65 11.78 -5.67
C ALA A 68 15.03 10.58 -4.78
N ALA A 69 16.16 9.93 -5.05
CA ALA A 69 16.67 8.85 -4.20
C ALA A 69 16.95 9.33 -2.76
N ARG A 70 17.55 10.52 -2.59
CA ARG A 70 17.75 11.13 -1.26
C ARG A 70 16.43 11.36 -0.55
N ALA A 71 15.44 11.92 -1.25
CA ALA A 71 14.11 12.11 -0.70
C ALA A 71 13.45 10.79 -0.29
N SER A 72 13.69 9.70 -1.03
CA SER A 72 13.19 8.37 -0.66
C SER A 72 13.76 7.90 0.68
N ALA A 73 15.06 8.11 0.92
CA ALA A 73 15.69 7.80 2.21
C ALA A 73 15.06 8.63 3.34
N LEU A 74 14.83 9.93 3.10
CA LEU A 74 14.15 10.81 4.06
C LEU A 74 12.71 10.36 4.35
N MET A 75 11.97 9.87 3.35
CA MET A 75 10.62 9.34 3.54
C MET A 75 10.61 8.08 4.41
N VAL A 76 11.60 7.19 4.24
CA VAL A 76 11.78 5.99 5.10
C VAL A 76 12.08 6.37 6.54
N GLU A 77 12.81 7.46 6.76
CA GLU A 77 13.06 8.06 8.08
C GLU A 77 11.90 8.93 8.61
N GLU A 78 10.74 8.92 7.93
CA GLU A 78 9.56 9.73 8.26
C GLU A 78 9.78 11.26 8.24
N ARG A 79 10.88 11.73 7.62
CA ARG A 79 11.25 13.14 7.47
C ARG A 79 10.56 13.79 6.26
N MET A 80 9.23 13.71 6.22
CA MET A 80 8.41 14.06 5.05
C MET A 80 8.58 15.51 4.57
N LYS A 81 8.79 16.48 5.48
CA LYS A 81 8.98 17.89 5.10
C LYS A 81 10.31 18.12 4.38
N GLU A 82 11.38 17.51 4.88
CA GLU A 82 12.71 17.59 4.25
C GLU A 82 12.70 16.85 2.90
N ALA A 83 12.00 15.72 2.80
CA ALA A 83 11.80 15.02 1.55
C ALA A 83 11.11 15.92 0.49
N VAL A 84 10.09 16.69 0.88
CA VAL A 84 9.43 17.65 -0.01
C VAL A 84 10.39 18.73 -0.51
N GLU A 85 11.24 19.30 0.35
CA GLU A 85 12.23 20.29 -0.05
C GLU A 85 13.22 19.74 -1.08
N VAL A 86 13.72 18.51 -0.84
CA VAL A 86 14.63 17.82 -1.77
C VAL A 86 13.94 17.50 -3.09
N LEU A 87 12.67 17.06 -3.06
CA LEU A 87 11.91 16.76 -4.26
C LEU A 87 11.53 18.00 -5.07
N ASN A 88 11.23 19.13 -4.44
CA ASN A 88 11.01 20.38 -5.16
C ASN A 88 12.28 20.78 -5.92
N ARG A 89 13.46 20.66 -5.30
CA ARG A 89 14.75 20.86 -5.98
C ARG A 89 14.97 19.86 -7.13
N SER A 90 14.53 18.61 -6.96
CA SER A 90 14.56 17.61 -8.04
C SER A 90 13.73 18.06 -9.23
N VAL A 91 12.48 18.49 -8.99
CA VAL A 91 11.56 18.98 -10.03
C VAL A 91 12.08 20.27 -10.70
N GLU A 92 12.64 21.20 -9.93
CA GLU A 92 13.26 22.43 -10.46
C GLU A 92 14.48 22.13 -11.34
N THR A 93 15.25 21.10 -10.98
CA THR A 93 16.41 20.66 -11.77
C THR A 93 15.98 19.97 -13.05
N TYR A 94 15.09 18.98 -12.94
CA TYR A 94 14.51 18.27 -14.08
C TYR A 94 13.22 17.58 -13.63
N GLU A 95 12.07 17.99 -14.19
CA GLU A 95 10.78 17.43 -13.83
C GLU A 95 10.65 15.97 -14.30
N THR A 96 10.62 15.04 -13.34
CA THR A 96 10.38 13.61 -13.60
C THR A 96 9.03 13.17 -13.05
N GLN A 97 8.42 12.18 -13.69
CA GLN A 97 7.22 11.51 -13.18
C GLN A 97 7.48 10.94 -11.77
N MET A 98 8.63 10.32 -11.54
CA MET A 98 9.06 9.83 -10.23
C MET A 98 8.99 10.93 -9.14
N ALA A 99 9.65 12.07 -9.36
CA ALA A 99 9.68 13.15 -8.36
C ALA A 99 8.26 13.67 -8.05
N ARG A 100 7.41 13.79 -9.07
CA ARG A 100 5.99 14.15 -8.89
C ARG A 100 5.21 13.10 -8.10
N LYS A 101 5.41 11.81 -8.36
CA LYS A 101 4.78 10.73 -7.57
C LYS A 101 5.20 10.79 -6.11
N MET A 102 6.50 10.96 -5.85
CA MET A 102 7.01 11.03 -4.49
C MET A 102 6.51 12.28 -3.75
N LEU A 103 6.39 13.43 -4.43
CA LEU A 103 5.75 14.62 -3.87
C LEU A 103 4.30 14.34 -3.50
N ALA A 104 3.54 13.70 -4.39
CA ALA A 104 2.16 13.36 -4.12
C ALA A 104 2.01 12.45 -2.89
N SER A 105 2.89 11.46 -2.73
CA SER A 105 2.96 10.62 -1.54
C SER A 105 3.32 11.41 -0.28
N CYS A 106 4.37 12.26 -0.33
CA CYS A 106 4.74 13.09 0.82
C CYS A 106 3.59 14.00 1.26
N TYR A 107 2.92 14.66 0.32
CA TYR A 107 1.78 15.52 0.63
C TYR A 107 0.58 14.74 1.16
N MET A 108 0.37 13.49 0.72
CA MET A 108 -0.65 12.60 1.30
C MET A 108 -0.33 12.30 2.78
N HIS A 109 0.92 11.99 3.12
CA HIS A 109 1.36 11.79 4.51
C HIS A 109 1.26 13.06 5.36
N LEU A 110 1.48 14.23 4.76
CA LEU A 110 1.32 15.53 5.41
C LEU A 110 -0.13 16.04 5.43
N HIS A 111 -1.09 15.22 4.93
CA HIS A 111 -2.51 15.57 4.81
C HIS A 111 -2.81 16.81 3.96
N ASP A 112 -1.90 17.22 3.07
CA ASP A 112 -2.13 18.26 2.05
C ASP A 112 -2.64 17.60 0.76
N PHE A 113 -3.89 17.12 0.80
CA PHE A 113 -4.46 16.33 -0.29
C PHE A 113 -4.63 17.12 -1.60
N THR A 114 -4.69 18.45 -1.53
CA THR A 114 -4.75 19.32 -2.71
C THR A 114 -3.44 19.23 -3.48
N LYS A 115 -2.30 19.46 -2.83
CA LYS A 115 -0.99 19.32 -3.47
C LYS A 115 -0.68 17.87 -3.83
N SER A 116 -1.18 16.91 -3.04
CA SER A 116 -1.07 15.49 -3.38
C SER A 116 -1.71 15.22 -4.74
N PHE A 117 -2.95 15.67 -4.93
CA PHE A 117 -3.68 15.53 -6.19
C PHE A 117 -3.00 16.25 -7.35
N GLU A 118 -2.59 17.51 -7.20
CA GLU A 118 -1.89 18.28 -8.24
C GLU A 118 -0.62 17.55 -8.73
N ASN A 119 0.17 17.01 -7.81
CA ASN A 119 1.38 16.27 -8.16
C ASN A 119 1.06 14.89 -8.76
N ALA A 120 -0.01 14.23 -8.33
CA ALA A 120 -0.47 12.97 -8.92
C ALA A 120 -0.93 13.16 -10.37
N GLU A 121 -1.73 14.21 -10.65
CA GLU A 121 -2.14 14.56 -12.01
C GLU A 121 -0.94 14.91 -12.87
N ARG A 122 0.03 15.65 -12.32
CA ARG A 122 1.24 16.00 -13.07
C ARG A 122 2.09 14.78 -13.38
N ALA A 123 2.23 13.84 -12.44
CA ALA A 123 2.88 12.56 -12.67
C ALA A 123 2.19 11.77 -13.80
N TYR A 124 0.86 11.69 -13.76
CA TYR A 124 0.07 11.03 -14.81
C TYR A 124 0.25 11.70 -16.18
N ALA A 125 0.22 13.03 -16.24
CA ALA A 125 0.43 13.77 -17.49
C ALA A 125 1.81 13.54 -18.11
N LEU A 126 2.83 13.27 -17.29
CA LEU A 126 4.18 12.94 -17.77
C LEU A 126 4.29 11.50 -18.27
N LEU A 127 3.66 10.55 -17.59
CA LEU A 127 3.62 9.15 -17.98
C LEU A 127 2.29 8.51 -17.55
N PRO A 128 1.32 8.34 -18.46
CA PRO A 128 0.09 7.63 -18.15
C PRO A 128 0.38 6.16 -17.81
N SER A 129 0.03 5.74 -16.61
CA SER A 129 0.12 4.33 -16.18
C SER A 129 -0.87 4.01 -15.07
N VAL A 130 -1.14 2.72 -14.84
CA VAL A 130 -2.07 2.26 -13.79
C VAL A 130 -1.61 2.74 -12.42
N GLY A 131 -0.31 2.69 -12.13
CA GLY A 131 0.25 3.20 -10.89
C GLY A 131 0.02 4.71 -10.69
N ASN A 132 0.00 5.48 -11.77
CA ASN A 132 -0.30 6.91 -11.71
C ASN A 132 -1.80 7.20 -11.56
N HIS A 133 -2.66 6.43 -12.23
CA HIS A 133 -4.10 6.47 -11.93
C HIS A 133 -4.37 6.16 -10.45
N ALA A 134 -3.65 5.20 -9.88
CA ALA A 134 -3.76 4.85 -8.48
C ALA A 134 -3.46 6.01 -7.54
N LEU A 135 -2.39 6.73 -7.82
CA LEU A 135 -2.06 7.90 -7.04
C LEU A 135 -3.14 8.99 -7.13
N VAL A 136 -3.68 9.24 -8.33
CA VAL A 136 -4.76 10.22 -8.54
C VAL A 136 -6.02 9.82 -7.75
N TYR A 137 -6.50 8.57 -7.88
CA TYR A 137 -7.71 8.18 -7.16
C TYR A 137 -7.52 8.12 -5.65
N LEU A 138 -6.32 7.79 -5.15
CA LEU A 138 -6.03 7.81 -3.72
C LEU A 138 -6.01 9.25 -3.17
N SER A 139 -5.43 10.22 -3.89
CA SER A 139 -5.48 11.63 -3.50
C SER A 139 -6.92 12.18 -3.52
N LEU A 140 -7.72 11.80 -4.53
CA LEU A 140 -9.15 12.15 -4.59
C LEU A 140 -9.93 11.53 -3.42
N PHE A 141 -9.69 10.27 -3.10
CA PHE A 141 -10.34 9.58 -2.00
C PHE A 141 -10.04 10.26 -0.66
N ASN A 142 -8.76 10.52 -0.38
CA ASN A 142 -8.33 11.14 0.87
C ASN A 142 -8.78 12.61 1.00
N SER A 143 -8.96 13.34 -0.12
CA SER A 143 -9.57 14.67 -0.11
C SER A 143 -11.10 14.67 0.03
N GLY A 144 -11.74 13.49 0.11
CA GLY A 144 -13.20 13.36 0.20
C GLY A 144 -13.94 13.50 -1.13
N ARG A 145 -13.22 13.58 -2.26
CA ARG A 145 -13.76 13.63 -3.63
C ARG A 145 -14.10 12.24 -4.14
N LEU A 146 -14.97 11.56 -3.42
CA LEU A 146 -15.21 10.12 -3.53
C LEU A 146 -15.71 9.69 -4.91
N LYS A 147 -16.68 10.42 -5.47
CA LYS A 147 -17.23 10.11 -6.79
C LYS A 147 -16.14 10.10 -7.87
N GLU A 148 -15.27 11.11 -7.83
CA GLU A 148 -14.17 11.28 -8.77
C GLU A 148 -13.11 10.18 -8.56
N ALA A 149 -12.80 9.82 -7.31
CA ALA A 149 -11.93 8.69 -7.00
C ALA A 149 -12.46 7.36 -7.58
N PHE A 150 -13.78 7.13 -7.52
CA PHE A 150 -14.38 5.94 -8.13
C PHE A 150 -14.30 5.95 -9.65
N GLU A 151 -14.59 7.08 -10.29
CA GLU A 151 -14.47 7.22 -11.74
C GLU A 151 -13.03 7.01 -12.22
N GLU A 152 -12.05 7.54 -11.47
CA GLU A 152 -10.64 7.40 -11.79
C GLU A 152 -10.13 5.97 -11.58
N SER A 153 -10.53 5.31 -10.49
CA SER A 153 -10.19 3.89 -10.28
C SER A 153 -10.85 2.94 -11.29
N GLU A 154 -12.00 3.31 -11.88
CA GLU A 154 -12.56 2.58 -13.02
C GLU A 154 -11.69 2.70 -14.27
N LYS A 155 -11.06 3.86 -14.51
CA LYS A 155 -10.09 4.01 -15.61
C LYS A 155 -8.87 3.14 -15.37
N ALA A 156 -8.29 3.23 -14.18
CA ALA A 156 -7.18 2.37 -13.74
C ALA A 156 -7.50 0.89 -13.96
N LEU A 157 -8.70 0.46 -13.58
CA LEU A 157 -9.11 -0.94 -13.66
C LEU A 157 -9.29 -1.46 -15.10
N LYS A 158 -9.62 -0.58 -16.05
CA LYS A 158 -9.73 -0.92 -17.48
C LYS A 158 -8.37 -1.15 -18.12
N GLU A 159 -7.37 -0.40 -17.67
CA GLU A 159 -6.00 -0.48 -18.16
C GLU A 159 -5.18 -1.56 -17.44
N ALA A 160 -5.59 -1.93 -16.22
CA ALA A 160 -4.88 -2.87 -15.39
C ALA A 160 -4.99 -4.32 -15.87
N GLU A 161 -3.84 -4.97 -15.97
CA GLU A 161 -3.68 -6.39 -16.24
C GLU A 161 -2.99 -7.10 -15.06
N GLY A 162 -3.06 -8.43 -15.02
CA GLY A 162 -2.34 -9.24 -14.03
C GLY A 162 -2.48 -8.74 -12.58
N ASP A 163 -1.34 -8.35 -12.03
CA ASP A 163 -1.17 -7.95 -10.63
C ASP A 163 -1.70 -6.55 -10.36
N ASP A 164 -1.54 -5.64 -11.32
CA ASP A 164 -2.05 -4.28 -11.20
C ASP A 164 -3.56 -4.29 -11.03
N LYS A 165 -4.23 -5.21 -11.73
CA LYS A 165 -5.68 -5.36 -11.65
C LYS A 165 -6.13 -5.78 -10.26
N LEU A 166 -5.36 -6.66 -9.62
CA LEU A 166 -5.61 -7.07 -8.25
C LEU A 166 -5.44 -5.89 -7.29
N ILE A 167 -4.38 -5.09 -7.46
CA ILE A 167 -4.12 -3.97 -6.56
C ILE A 167 -5.21 -2.90 -6.70
N VAL A 168 -5.58 -2.52 -7.93
CA VAL A 168 -6.67 -1.57 -8.19
C VAL A 168 -7.99 -2.07 -7.61
N LEU A 169 -8.32 -3.37 -7.76
CA LEU A 169 -9.52 -3.95 -7.14
C LEU A 169 -9.47 -3.90 -5.62
N GLY A 170 -8.32 -4.22 -5.01
CA GLY A 170 -8.14 -4.15 -3.57
C GLY A 170 -8.34 -2.74 -3.02
N ASP A 171 -7.75 -1.74 -3.67
CA ASP A 171 -7.94 -0.33 -3.29
C ASP A 171 -9.39 0.10 -3.45
N ARG A 172 -10.05 -0.27 -4.55
CA ARG A 172 -11.48 0.00 -4.76
C ARG A 172 -12.35 -0.60 -3.68
N VAL A 173 -12.10 -1.85 -3.31
CA VAL A 173 -12.83 -2.51 -2.24
C VAL A 173 -12.57 -1.83 -0.90
N ARG A 174 -11.32 -1.42 -0.61
CA ARG A 174 -10.98 -0.65 0.60
C ARG A 174 -11.74 0.69 0.63
N MET A 175 -11.78 1.41 -0.49
CA MET A 175 -12.54 2.67 -0.60
C MET A 175 -14.03 2.42 -0.36
N LEU A 176 -14.63 1.41 -1.00
CA LEU A 176 -16.05 1.06 -0.81
C LEU A 176 -16.35 0.63 0.63
N PHE A 177 -15.43 -0.10 1.25
CA PHE A 177 -15.57 -0.52 2.63
C PHE A 177 -15.61 0.69 3.57
N THR A 178 -14.66 1.62 3.45
CA THR A 178 -14.68 2.88 4.22
C THR A 178 -15.95 3.69 3.96
N LEU A 179 -16.46 3.69 2.73
CA LEU A 179 -17.73 4.36 2.42
C LEU A 179 -18.94 3.67 3.01
N SER A 180 -18.96 2.34 3.05
CA SER A 180 -20.11 1.59 3.56
C SER A 180 -20.41 1.89 5.02
N GLU A 181 -19.41 2.29 5.82
CA GLU A 181 -19.61 2.75 7.20
C GLU A 181 -20.45 4.04 7.27
N ARG A 182 -20.43 4.87 6.22
CA ARG A 182 -21.10 6.19 6.16
C ARG A 182 -22.30 6.21 5.20
N GLN A 183 -22.30 5.32 4.22
CA GLN A 183 -23.22 5.27 3.07
C GLN A 183 -23.61 3.81 2.79
N PRO A 184 -24.57 3.23 3.53
CA PRO A 184 -24.98 1.84 3.37
C PRO A 184 -25.43 1.47 1.94
N GLU A 185 -25.84 2.45 1.13
CA GLU A 185 -26.20 2.29 -0.28
C GLU A 185 -25.04 1.77 -1.16
N VAL A 186 -23.79 1.90 -0.72
CA VAL A 186 -22.64 1.35 -1.46
C VAL A 186 -22.43 -0.16 -1.23
N LEU A 187 -23.15 -0.77 -0.28
CA LEU A 187 -23.00 -2.20 0.06
C LEU A 187 -23.20 -3.16 -1.12
N PRO A 188 -24.17 -2.97 -2.05
CA PRO A 188 -24.29 -3.83 -3.23
C PRO A 188 -23.05 -3.75 -4.14
N LEU A 189 -22.48 -2.56 -4.30
CA LEU A 189 -21.27 -2.36 -5.09
C LEU A 189 -20.05 -2.97 -4.38
N LEU A 190 -19.93 -2.78 -3.06
CA LEU A 190 -18.91 -3.44 -2.25
C LEU A 190 -18.97 -4.95 -2.43
N ARG A 191 -20.16 -5.57 -2.30
CA ARG A 191 -20.34 -7.01 -2.52
C ARG A 191 -19.89 -7.45 -3.91
N LYS A 192 -20.30 -6.73 -4.96
CA LYS A 192 -19.90 -7.01 -6.34
C LYS A 192 -18.38 -6.99 -6.51
N GLU A 193 -17.71 -5.93 -6.05
CA GLU A 193 -16.25 -5.81 -6.19
C GLU A 193 -15.52 -6.83 -5.32
N THR A 194 -16.06 -7.18 -4.15
CA THR A 194 -15.54 -8.25 -3.29
C THR A 194 -15.61 -9.60 -3.98
N THR A 195 -16.73 -9.94 -4.62
CA THR A 195 -16.84 -11.17 -5.40
C THR A 195 -15.80 -11.23 -6.51
N ARG A 196 -15.53 -10.11 -7.19
CA ARG A 196 -14.45 -10.03 -8.18
C ARG A 196 -13.08 -10.27 -7.54
N LEU A 197 -12.80 -9.65 -6.40
CA LEU A 197 -11.54 -9.76 -5.67
C LEU A 197 -11.27 -11.20 -5.18
N ILE A 198 -12.30 -11.90 -4.70
CA ILE A 198 -12.16 -13.26 -4.16
C ILE A 198 -11.65 -14.24 -5.22
N LEU A 199 -12.05 -14.06 -6.49
CA LEU A 199 -11.64 -14.91 -7.61
C LEU A 199 -10.14 -14.81 -7.96
N PHE A 200 -9.43 -13.80 -7.44
CA PHE A 200 -7.99 -13.70 -7.66
C PHE A 200 -7.22 -14.67 -6.77
N PRO A 201 -6.17 -15.34 -7.29
CA PRO A 201 -5.31 -16.20 -6.50
C PRO A 201 -4.77 -15.48 -5.26
N VAL A 202 -4.66 -16.23 -4.16
CA VAL A 202 -4.03 -15.75 -2.92
C VAL A 202 -2.53 -15.57 -3.15
N ARG A 203 -1.98 -14.42 -2.76
CA ARG A 203 -0.56 -14.07 -2.99
C ARG A 203 0.22 -13.67 -1.75
N SER A 204 -0.47 -13.13 -0.74
CA SER A 204 0.10 -12.83 0.56
C SER A 204 -0.95 -13.02 1.64
N ASP A 205 -0.51 -13.11 2.89
CA ASP A 205 -1.38 -13.11 4.05
C ASP A 205 -2.15 -11.79 4.21
N ASP A 206 -1.55 -10.63 3.92
CA ASP A 206 -2.24 -9.34 3.88
C ASP A 206 -3.48 -9.36 2.96
N TRP A 207 -3.37 -10.01 1.79
CA TRP A 207 -4.48 -10.13 0.84
C TRP A 207 -5.58 -11.06 1.35
N VAL A 208 -5.24 -12.16 2.01
CA VAL A 208 -6.23 -13.04 2.65
C VAL A 208 -6.94 -12.29 3.76
N ALA A 209 -6.19 -11.60 4.64
CA ALA A 209 -6.76 -10.84 5.73
C ALA A 209 -7.73 -9.77 5.23
N LEU A 210 -7.38 -9.04 4.17
CA LEU A 210 -8.29 -8.09 3.53
C LEU A 210 -9.59 -8.78 3.08
N LYS A 211 -9.49 -9.89 2.32
CA LYS A 211 -10.67 -10.65 1.86
C LYS A 211 -11.56 -11.09 3.03
N VAL A 212 -10.97 -11.61 4.10
CA VAL A 212 -11.68 -12.06 5.32
C VAL A 212 -12.46 -10.91 5.94
N ARG A 213 -11.82 -9.77 6.23
CA ARG A 213 -12.48 -8.60 6.82
C ARG A 213 -13.66 -8.11 6.00
N ILE A 214 -13.50 -8.04 4.68
CA ILE A 214 -14.58 -7.62 3.79
C ILE A 214 -15.74 -8.61 3.83
N LEU A 215 -15.46 -9.92 3.82
CA LEU A 215 -16.48 -10.96 3.94
C LEU A 215 -17.24 -10.87 5.27
N LEU A 216 -16.53 -10.67 6.38
CA LEU A 216 -17.15 -10.45 7.68
C LEU A 216 -18.04 -9.21 7.68
N SER A 217 -17.56 -8.09 7.13
CA SER A 217 -18.35 -6.85 7.05
C SER A 217 -19.62 -6.97 6.19
N THR A 218 -19.59 -7.86 5.20
CA THR A 218 -20.73 -8.13 4.32
C THR A 218 -21.60 -9.28 4.83
N LYS A 219 -21.37 -9.75 6.07
CA LYS A 219 -22.08 -10.83 6.76
C LYS A 219 -21.96 -12.19 6.06
N GLN A 220 -20.79 -12.48 5.50
CA GLN A 220 -20.48 -13.72 4.79
C GLN A 220 -19.46 -14.57 5.57
N ALA A 221 -19.73 -14.83 6.85
CA ALA A 221 -18.78 -15.47 7.77
C ALA A 221 -18.34 -16.89 7.34
N ASN A 222 -19.23 -17.69 6.76
CA ASN A 222 -18.87 -19.03 6.26
C ASN A 222 -17.83 -18.95 5.12
N LEU A 223 -18.03 -18.02 4.17
CA LEU A 223 -17.07 -17.81 3.09
C LEU A 223 -15.76 -17.21 3.62
N ALA A 224 -15.83 -16.37 4.66
CA ALA A 224 -14.66 -15.86 5.35
C ALA A 224 -13.84 -17.00 6.00
N LEU A 225 -14.52 -18.02 6.55
CA LEU A 225 -13.88 -19.21 7.10
C LEU A 225 -13.14 -20.01 6.03
N GLU A 226 -13.78 -20.27 4.88
CA GLU A 226 -13.13 -20.96 3.76
C GLU A 226 -11.86 -20.22 3.31
N VAL A 227 -11.93 -18.90 3.16
CA VAL A 227 -10.81 -18.06 2.73
C VAL A 227 -9.68 -18.04 3.76
N VAL A 228 -9.99 -17.90 5.06
CA VAL A 228 -8.95 -17.85 6.10
C VAL A 228 -8.30 -19.22 6.32
N GLU A 229 -9.05 -20.32 6.18
CA GLU A 229 -8.50 -21.68 6.26
C GLU A 229 -7.59 -22.01 5.07
N GLU A 230 -7.95 -21.58 3.86
CA GLU A 230 -7.04 -21.67 2.71
C GLU A 230 -5.79 -20.81 2.93
N GLY A 231 -5.94 -19.57 3.36
CA GLY A 231 -4.82 -18.69 3.64
C GLY A 231 -3.87 -19.23 4.70
N ARG A 232 -4.39 -19.81 5.79
CA ARG A 232 -3.56 -20.45 6.82
C ARG A 232 -2.84 -21.70 6.35
N ARG A 233 -3.39 -22.42 5.35
CA ARG A 233 -2.66 -23.53 4.71
C ARG A 233 -1.48 -23.03 3.87
N LEU A 234 -1.65 -21.88 3.21
CA LEU A 234 -0.60 -21.25 2.40
C LEU A 234 0.45 -20.52 3.25
N PHE A 235 0.03 -19.91 4.36
CA PHE A 235 0.86 -19.10 5.25
C PHE A 235 0.68 -19.53 6.72
N PRO A 236 1.15 -20.74 7.10
CA PRO A 236 0.89 -21.31 8.43
C PRO A 236 1.48 -20.50 9.60
N GLU A 237 2.58 -19.79 9.35
CA GLU A 237 3.26 -18.96 10.35
C GLU A 237 2.70 -17.53 10.46
N SER A 238 1.72 -17.17 9.62
CA SER A 238 1.15 -15.81 9.64
C SER A 238 0.32 -15.60 10.90
N TRP A 239 0.86 -14.79 11.81
CA TRP A 239 0.17 -14.32 13.01
C TRP A 239 -1.11 -13.57 12.65
N LEU A 240 -1.07 -12.79 11.55
CA LEU A 240 -2.21 -12.04 11.04
C LEU A 240 -3.37 -12.98 10.73
N LEU A 241 -3.13 -14.06 9.98
CA LEU A 241 -4.20 -15.00 9.62
C LEU A 241 -4.72 -15.83 10.79
N LYS A 242 -3.92 -16.03 11.86
CA LYS A 242 -4.42 -16.62 13.10
C LYS A 242 -5.44 -15.69 13.76
N LEU A 243 -5.16 -14.38 13.82
CA LEU A 243 -6.09 -13.39 14.36
C LEU A 243 -7.35 -13.23 13.51
N GLU A 244 -7.21 -13.17 12.18
CA GLU A 244 -8.36 -13.13 11.27
C GLU A 244 -9.25 -14.36 11.43
N HIS A 245 -8.65 -15.56 11.60
CA HIS A 245 -9.42 -16.78 11.83
C HIS A 245 -10.14 -16.72 13.19
N ALA A 246 -9.51 -16.19 14.23
CA ALA A 246 -10.20 -15.98 15.50
C ALA A 246 -11.43 -15.05 15.34
N ASP A 247 -11.30 -13.98 14.56
CA ASP A 247 -12.42 -13.05 14.30
C ASP A 247 -13.56 -13.70 13.51
N VAL A 248 -13.23 -14.58 12.56
CA VAL A 248 -14.20 -15.41 11.85
C VAL A 248 -14.94 -16.37 12.79
N LEU A 249 -14.21 -17.12 13.64
CA LEU A 249 -14.80 -18.04 14.62
C LEU A 249 -15.72 -17.29 15.59
N PHE A 250 -15.28 -16.12 16.07
CA PHE A 250 -16.08 -15.27 16.93
C PHE A 250 -17.38 -14.82 16.25
N SER A 251 -17.30 -14.42 14.98
CA SER A 251 -18.46 -14.03 14.16
C SER A 251 -19.44 -15.19 13.89
N LEU A 252 -18.95 -16.44 13.91
CA LEU A 252 -19.76 -17.65 13.83
C LEU A 252 -20.34 -18.09 15.18
N GLY A 253 -19.99 -17.40 16.28
CA GLY A 253 -20.44 -17.70 17.63
C GLY A 253 -19.56 -18.69 18.40
N GLU A 254 -18.43 -19.10 17.84
CA GLU A 254 -17.48 -20.04 18.44
C GLU A 254 -16.45 -19.32 19.33
N LYS A 255 -16.93 -18.66 20.38
CA LYS A 255 -16.16 -17.70 21.18
C LYS A 255 -14.97 -18.32 21.90
N GLU A 256 -15.13 -19.53 22.45
CA GLU A 256 -14.07 -20.24 23.17
C GLU A 256 -12.92 -20.58 22.22
N ARG A 257 -13.24 -21.13 21.04
CA ARG A 257 -12.24 -21.44 20.00
C ARG A 257 -11.55 -20.20 19.46
N ALA A 258 -12.30 -19.10 19.30
CA ALA A 258 -11.73 -17.82 18.92
C ALA A 258 -10.70 -17.33 19.95
N LEU A 259 -11.01 -17.44 21.24
CA LEU A 259 -10.10 -17.04 22.32
C LEU A 259 -8.85 -17.93 22.40
N GLU A 260 -9.03 -19.25 22.32
CA GLU A 260 -7.92 -20.22 22.29
C GLU A 260 -6.94 -19.93 21.15
N LEU A 261 -7.45 -19.46 20.01
CA LEU A 261 -6.62 -19.12 18.86
C LEU A 261 -5.97 -17.74 18.97
N ALA A 262 -6.69 -16.73 19.46
CA ALA A 262 -6.20 -15.35 19.54
C ALA A 262 -5.19 -15.13 20.68
N LEU A 263 -5.44 -15.74 21.84
CA LEU A 263 -4.69 -15.44 23.07
C LEU A 263 -3.19 -15.73 22.94
N PRO A 264 -2.72 -16.87 22.39
CA PRO A 264 -1.29 -17.13 22.24
C PRO A 264 -0.59 -16.12 21.32
N VAL A 265 -1.29 -15.66 20.26
CA VAL A 265 -0.77 -14.68 19.31
C VAL A 265 -0.59 -13.33 19.99
N ILE A 266 -1.61 -12.88 20.71
CA ILE A 266 -1.57 -11.61 21.45
C ILE A 266 -0.52 -11.61 22.55
N MET A 267 -0.35 -12.73 23.26
CA MET A 267 0.52 -12.82 24.43
C MET A 267 1.99 -13.10 24.08
N ASN A 268 2.27 -13.83 23.00
CA ASN A 268 3.60 -14.37 22.75
C ASN A 268 4.21 -13.96 21.41
N GLU A 269 3.40 -13.62 20.41
CA GLU A 269 3.93 -13.22 19.11
C GLU A 269 4.24 -11.71 19.15
N LYS A 270 5.35 -11.30 18.53
CA LYS A 270 5.70 -9.88 18.37
C LYS A 270 4.72 -9.23 17.38
N VAL A 271 3.47 -9.09 17.77
CA VAL A 271 2.47 -8.33 17.03
C VAL A 271 2.99 -6.90 16.97
N PRO A 272 3.27 -6.35 15.79
CA PRO A 272 3.79 -5.00 15.70
C PRO A 272 2.79 -4.01 16.33
N SER A 273 3.29 -3.08 17.15
CA SER A 273 2.44 -2.21 17.99
C SER A 273 1.42 -1.41 17.19
N TYR A 274 1.75 -1.01 15.95
CA TYR A 274 0.85 -0.27 15.07
C TYR A 274 -0.40 -1.06 14.63
N PHE A 275 -0.42 -2.39 14.79
CA PHE A 275 -1.59 -3.21 14.47
C PHE A 275 -2.69 -3.18 15.53
N PHE A 276 -2.39 -2.71 16.75
CA PHE A 276 -3.44 -2.46 17.74
C PHE A 276 -4.21 -1.17 17.46
N ASP A 277 -3.60 -0.22 16.74
CA ASP A 277 -4.25 1.03 16.32
C ASP A 277 -5.13 0.83 15.07
N ASP A 278 -4.72 -0.05 14.15
CA ASP A 278 -5.41 -0.35 12.90
C ASP A 278 -6.37 -1.56 13.01
N LYS A 279 -7.39 -1.50 13.90
CA LYS A 279 -8.60 -2.36 13.94
C LYS A 279 -8.45 -3.81 13.38
N VAL A 280 -7.40 -4.56 13.73
CA VAL A 280 -7.18 -5.91 13.16
C VAL A 280 -8.20 -6.91 13.69
N LEU A 281 -8.53 -6.77 14.96
CA LEU A 281 -9.57 -7.54 15.61
C LEU A 281 -10.84 -6.69 15.68
N SER A 282 -12.00 -7.32 15.52
CA SER A 282 -13.26 -6.67 15.85
C SER A 282 -13.20 -6.10 17.28
N LYS A 283 -13.83 -4.94 17.50
CA LYS A 283 -13.87 -4.33 18.84
C LYS A 283 -14.48 -5.30 19.86
N GLU A 284 -15.42 -6.11 19.39
CA GLU A 284 -16.08 -7.16 20.13
C GLU A 284 -15.10 -8.24 20.59
N LEU A 285 -14.24 -8.75 19.71
CA LEU A 285 -13.23 -9.74 20.09
C LEU A 285 -12.14 -9.13 21.00
N LEU A 286 -11.70 -7.90 20.75
CA LEU A 286 -10.76 -7.20 21.64
C LEU A 286 -11.31 -7.04 23.06
N ASN A 287 -12.57 -6.60 23.16
CA ASN A 287 -13.26 -6.46 24.44
C ASN A 287 -13.40 -7.82 25.14
N PHE A 288 -13.73 -8.88 24.39
CA PHE A 288 -13.85 -10.23 24.91
C PHE A 288 -12.51 -10.78 25.44
N VAL A 289 -11.43 -10.65 24.67
CA VAL A 289 -10.07 -11.04 25.09
C VAL A 289 -9.66 -10.26 26.35
N SER A 290 -9.93 -8.95 26.38
CA SER A 290 -9.61 -8.11 27.55
C SER A 290 -10.35 -8.55 28.81
N GLN A 291 -11.60 -8.99 28.70
CA GLN A 291 -12.36 -9.55 29.82
C GLN A 291 -11.80 -10.91 30.28
N GLY A 292 -11.38 -11.76 29.33
CA GLY A 292 -10.76 -13.05 29.62
C GLY A 292 -9.42 -12.93 30.35
N LEU A 293 -8.58 -11.96 29.97
CA LEU A 293 -7.29 -11.68 30.60
C LEU A 293 -7.39 -11.24 32.08
N VAL A 294 -8.51 -10.63 32.48
CA VAL A 294 -8.74 -10.23 33.89
C VAL A 294 -9.08 -11.44 34.77
N GLN A 295 -9.50 -12.56 34.17
CA GLN A 295 -9.94 -13.76 34.90
C GLN A 295 -8.83 -14.82 35.05
N THR A 296 -7.74 -14.72 34.30
CA THR A 296 -6.55 -15.59 34.36
C THR A 296 -5.42 -14.97 35.18
#